data_AF-A0A0K0VKM7-F1
#
_entry.id   AF-A0A0K0VKM7-F1
#
_cell.length_a   1.000
_cell.length_b   1.000
_cell.length_c   1.000
_cell.angle_alpha   90.00
_cell.angle_beta   90.00
_cell.angle_gamma   90.00
#
_symmetry.space_group_name_H-M   'P 1'
#
loop_
_entity.id
_entity.type
_entity.pdbx_description
1 polymer ?
#
loop_
_entity_poly.entity_id
_entity_poly.type
_entity_poly.pdbx_seq_one_letter_code
_entity_poly.pdbx_strand_id
1 'polypeptide(L)' 'MNNLIEQDHRFIKKRTKPMLGFKSFRSAKITIAGIENIRMIQKGQIIGSNDNISTFENFKLLMAS' A
#
# COMPACT_ATOMS: atom_id res chain seq x y z
N MET A 1 -5.49 16.69 15.44
CA MET A 1 -4.65 15.46 15.41
C MET A 1 -5.30 14.44 14.48
N ASN A 2 -5.04 14.53 13.16
CA ASN A 2 -5.51 13.57 12.13
C ASN A 2 -4.38 13.17 11.15
N ASN A 3 -3.14 13.21 11.63
CA ASN A 3 -1.93 13.16 10.81
C ASN A 3 -1.75 11.83 10.05
N LEU A 4 -2.27 10.71 10.56
CA LEU A 4 -2.08 9.39 9.94
C LEU A 4 -2.93 9.21 8.67
N ILE A 5 -4.22 9.50 8.75
CA ILE A 5 -5.16 9.41 7.63
C ILE A 5 -4.75 10.41 6.53
N GLU A 6 -4.41 11.64 6.93
CA GLU A 6 -3.95 12.67 6.00
C GLU A 6 -2.62 12.31 5.31
N GLN A 7 -1.70 11.63 6.01
CA GLN A 7 -0.46 11.16 5.42
C GLN A 7 -0.67 10.03 4.41
N ASP A 8 -1.55 9.08 4.71
CA ASP A 8 -1.82 7.97 3.79
C ASP A 8 -2.54 8.46 2.55
N HIS A 9 -3.52 9.36 2.70
CA HIS A 9 -4.14 10.06 1.57
C HIS A 9 -3.10 10.84 0.74
N ARG A 10 -2.15 11.54 1.39
CA ARG A 10 -1.08 12.27 0.70
C ARG A 10 -0.16 11.35 -0.08
N PHE A 11 0.16 10.18 0.46
CA PHE A 11 1.00 9.19 -0.22
C PHE A 11 0.31 8.61 -1.45
N ILE A 12 -0.96 8.23 -1.33
CA ILE A 12 -1.75 7.71 -2.46
C ILE A 12 -1.80 8.77 -3.56
N LYS A 13 -2.15 10.02 -3.23
CA LYS A 13 -2.15 11.14 -4.19
C LYS A 13 -0.78 11.34 -4.83
N LYS A 14 0.32 11.25 -4.07
CA LYS A 14 1.68 11.40 -4.62
C LYS A 14 2.00 10.30 -5.65
N ARG A 15 1.57 9.06 -5.41
CA ARG A 15 1.76 7.92 -6.32
C ARG A 15 0.86 7.98 -7.55
N THR A 16 -0.38 8.44 -7.40
CA THR A 16 -1.35 8.49 -8.50
C THR A 16 -1.25 9.76 -9.36
N LYS A 17 -0.74 10.88 -8.83
CA LYS A 17 -0.59 12.15 -9.54
C LYS A 17 0.22 12.08 -10.85
N PRO A 18 1.33 11.32 -10.97
CA PRO A 18 2.03 11.18 -12.25
C PRO A 18 1.37 10.19 -13.23
N MET A 19 0.29 9.49 -12.85
CA MET A 19 -0.38 8.52 -13.70
C MET A 19 -1.42 9.22 -14.60
N LEU A 20 -1.67 8.69 -15.80
CA LEU A 20 -2.72 9.16 -16.72
C LEU A 20 -4.16 8.81 -16.26
N GLY A 21 -4.35 8.49 -14.98
CA GLY A 21 -5.60 7.99 -14.43
C GLY A 21 -5.82 6.49 -14.61
N PHE A 22 -6.94 6.01 -14.09
CA PHE A 22 -7.33 4.59 -14.16
C PHE A 22 -8.40 4.39 -15.22
N LYS A 23 -8.27 3.32 -16.03
CA LYS A 23 -9.24 2.99 -17.09
C LYS A 23 -10.62 2.57 -16.56
N SER A 24 -10.73 2.14 -15.30
CA SER A 24 -12.00 1.79 -14.67
C SER A 24 -11.93 1.92 -13.15
N PHE A 25 -13.08 2.02 -12.48
CA PHE A 25 -13.14 2.01 -11.01
C PHE A 25 -12.58 0.73 -10.41
N ARG A 26 -12.77 -0.41 -11.09
CA ARG A 26 -12.23 -1.69 -10.63
C ARG A 26 -10.71 -1.70 -10.65
N SER A 27 -10.08 -1.17 -11.71
CA SER A 27 -8.62 -1.08 -11.76
C SER A 27 -8.08 -0.07 -10.76
N ALA A 28 -8.75 1.07 -10.58
CA ALA A 28 -8.41 2.04 -9.53
C ALA A 28 -8.42 1.39 -8.14
N LYS A 29 -9.49 0.67 -7.80
CA LYS A 29 -9.64 0.02 -6.49
C LYS A 29 -8.53 -1.00 -6.24
N ILE A 30 -8.23 -1.86 -7.21
CA ILE A 30 -7.18 -2.89 -7.07
C ILE A 30 -5.81 -2.24 -6.92
N THR A 31 -5.49 -1.23 -7.74
CA THR A 31 -4.18 -0.56 -7.68
C THR A 31 -4.00 0.21 -6.37
N ILE A 32 -5.00 0.98 -5.94
CA ILE A 32 -4.93 1.73 -4.68
C ILE A 32 -4.78 0.77 -3.50
N ALA A 33 -5.57 -0.30 -3.43
CA ALA A 33 -5.47 -1.30 -2.39
C ALA A 33 -4.09 -1.99 -2.35
N GLY A 34 -3.50 -2.27 -3.53
CA GLY A 34 -2.13 -2.79 -3.60
C GLY A 34 -1.08 -1.81 -3.05
N ILE A 35 -1.20 -0.53 -3.38
CA ILE A 35 -0.32 0.53 -2.85
C ILE A 35 -0.44 0.65 -1.33
N GLU A 36 -1.66 0.57 -0.80
CA GLU A 36 -1.92 0.58 0.65
C GLU A 36 -1.34 -0.64 1.34
N ASN A 37 -1.55 -1.85 0.81
CA ASN A 37 -1.00 -3.08 1.36
C ASN A 37 0.53 -3.04 1.47
N ILE A 38 1.22 -2.64 0.40
CA ILE A 38 2.68 -2.50 0.41
C ILE A 38 3.13 -1.51 1.49
N ARG A 39 2.41 -0.39 1.65
CA ARG A 39 2.73 0.64 2.65
C ARG A 39 2.47 0.15 4.09
N MET A 40 1.42 -0.62 4.33
CA MET A 40 1.14 -1.23 5.63
C MET A 40 2.22 -2.24 6.02
N ILE A 41 2.69 -3.05 5.05
CA ILE A 41 3.83 -3.95 5.24
C ILE A 41 5.11 -3.18 5.57
N GLN A 42 5.40 -2.10 4.85
CA GLN A 42 6.58 -1.25 5.10
C GLN A 42 6.59 -0.57 6.47
N LYS A 43 5.41 -0.35 7.04
CA LYS A 43 5.26 0.26 8.37
C LYS A 43 5.17 -0.79 9.49
N GLY A 44 5.27 -2.10 9.19
CA GLY A 44 5.10 -3.15 10.19
C GLY A 44 3.68 -3.23 10.77
N GLN A 45 2.67 -2.71 10.07
CA GLN A 45 1.29 -2.61 10.57
C GLN A 45 0.47 -3.90 10.40
N ILE A 46 1.02 -4.91 9.72
CA ILE A 46 0.35 -6.18 9.47
C ILE A 46 0.92 -7.25 10.40
N ILE A 47 0.04 -8.04 11.02
CA ILE A 47 0.46 -9.18 11.84
C ILE A 47 1.17 -10.19 10.92
N GLY A 48 2.44 -10.47 11.21
CA GLY A 48 3.27 -11.37 10.40
C GLY A 48 4.29 -10.67 9.49
N SER A 49 4.30 -9.34 9.40
CA SER A 49 5.40 -8.62 8.74
C SER A 49 6.63 -8.56 9.64
N ASN A 50 7.80 -8.90 9.09
CA ASN A 50 9.09 -8.81 9.75
C ASN A 50 9.94 -7.70 9.11
N ASP A 51 10.35 -6.73 9.92
CA ASP A 51 11.10 -5.55 9.46
C ASP A 51 12.53 -5.90 8.96
N ASN A 52 13.02 -7.10 9.26
CA ASN A 52 14.33 -7.60 8.82
C ASN A 52 14.31 -8.23 7.42
N ILE A 53 13.14 -8.41 6.81
CA ILE A 53 13.00 -8.94 5.46
C ILE A 53 12.36 -7.91 4.52
N SER A 54 12.67 -8.03 3.24
CA SER A 54 12.18 -7.06 2.26
C SER A 54 10.65 -7.01 2.24
N THR A 55 10.10 -5.85 1.89
CA THR A 55 8.65 -5.69 1.71
C THR A 55 8.06 -6.72 0.75
N PHE A 56 8.82 -7.12 -0.28
CA PHE A 56 8.40 -8.12 -1.25
C PHE A 56 8.34 -9.52 -0.62
N GLU A 57 9.31 -9.88 0.23
CA GLU A 57 9.28 -11.17 0.94
C GLU A 57 8.14 -11.20 1.95
N ASN A 58 7.91 -10.12 2.71
CA ASN A 58 6.74 -10.01 3.58
C ASN A 58 5.43 -10.14 2.80
N PHE A 59 5.33 -9.49 1.63
CA PHE A 59 4.15 -9.62 0.76
C PHE A 59 3.96 -11.07 0.29
N LYS A 60 5.02 -11.72 -0.14
CA LYS A 60 4.98 -13.11 -0.60
C LYS A 60 4.55 -14.06 0.52
N LEU A 61 5.08 -13.89 1.73
CA LEU A 61 4.71 -14.71 2.90
C LEU A 61 3.24 -14.54 3.29
N LEU A 62 2.74 -13.31 3.31
CA LEU A 62 1.33 -13.01 3.63
C LEU A 62 0.33 -13.50 2.57
N MET A 63 0.78 -13.70 1.32
CA MET A 63 -0.06 -14.24 0.24
C MET A 63 0.01 -15.78 0.16
N ALA A 64 1.02 -16.40 0.76
CA ALA A 64 1.23 -17.84 0.77
C ALA A 64 0.56 -18.55 1.96
N SER A 65 0.10 -17.79 2.96
CA SER A 65 -0.63 -18.24 4.15
C SER A 65 -2.14 -18.35 3.93
#